data_AF-A0A0F9BV18-F1
#
_entry.id   AF-A0A0F9BV18-F1
#
_cell.length_a   1.000
_cell.length_b   1.000
_cell.length_c   1.000
_cell.angle_alpha   90.00
_cell.angle_beta   90.00
_cell.angle_gamma   90.00
#
_symmetry.space_group_name_H-M   'P 1'
#
loop_
_entity.id
_entity.type
_entity.pdbx_description
1 polymer ?
#
loop_
_entity_poly.entity_id
_entity_poly.type
_entity_poly.pdbx_seq_one_letter_code
_entity_poly.pdbx_strand_id
1 'polypeptide(L)'
;QGHIDTFMAFKFLKSTRLPVGADTGATSSYAFAQDAIVLAIAQEPEVSISVRHDLCDSVQVFSTLSIGATRVEGPAVVEIELDTA
;
A
#
# COMPACT_ATOMS: atom_id res chain seq x y z
N GLN A 1 21.86 -11.53 -14.85
CA GLN A 1 20.77 -10.66 -14.35
C GLN A 1 19.84 -10.36 -15.52
N GLY A 2 18.82 -11.21 -15.73
CA GLY A 2 17.74 -10.91 -16.67
C GLY A 2 16.56 -10.37 -15.85
N HIS A 3 16.31 -9.06 -15.93
CA HIS A 3 15.16 -8.47 -15.26
C HIS A 3 13.95 -8.65 -16.17
N ILE A 4 13.09 -9.62 -15.85
CA ILE A 4 11.78 -9.74 -16.50
C ILE A 4 10.86 -8.73 -15.81
N ASP A 5 10.63 -7.59 -16.46
CA ASP A 5 9.74 -6.52 -15.95
C ASP A 5 8.26 -6.81 -16.26
N THR A 6 7.98 -7.55 -17.34
CA THR A 6 6.61 -7.85 -17.78
C THR A 6 6.49 -9.28 -18.29
N PHE A 7 5.48 -10.00 -17.84
CA PHE A 7 5.13 -11.35 -18.30
C PHE A 7 3.62 -11.52 -18.33
N MET A 8 3.08 -12.07 -19.42
CA MET A 8 1.63 -12.30 -19.59
C MET A 8 0.76 -11.08 -19.22
N ALA A 9 1.18 -9.88 -19.65
CA ALA A 9 0.53 -8.60 -19.35
C ALA A 9 0.52 -8.18 -17.86
N PHE A 10 1.22 -8.89 -16.98
CA PHE A 10 1.48 -8.45 -15.61
C PHE A 10 2.84 -7.77 -15.50
N LYS A 11 2.86 -6.63 -14.82
CA LYS A 11 4.09 -5.95 -14.41
C LYS A 11 4.44 -6.39 -12.98
N PHE A 12 5.65 -6.89 -12.77
CA PHE A 12 6.06 -7.33 -11.45
C PHE A 12 6.60 -6.18 -10.62
N LEU A 13 6.00 -5.96 -9.45
CA LEU A 13 6.43 -4.98 -8.47
C LEU A 13 6.89 -5.72 -7.22
N LYS A 14 8.14 -5.50 -6.82
CA LYS A 14 8.66 -6.08 -5.58
C LYS A 14 8.37 -5.15 -4.40
N SER A 15 7.65 -5.65 -3.40
CA SER A 15 7.42 -4.97 -2.13
C SER A 15 8.03 -5.75 -0.98
N THR A 16 8.52 -5.06 0.05
CA THR A 16 9.03 -5.65 1.30
C THR A 16 8.02 -5.59 2.45
N ARG A 17 6.80 -5.09 2.19
CA ARG A 17 5.75 -4.85 3.20
C ARG A 17 4.54 -5.77 3.03
N LEU A 18 4.69 -6.89 2.33
CA LEU A 18 3.62 -7.88 2.19
C LEU A 18 3.44 -8.63 3.51
N PRO A 19 2.20 -8.93 3.93
CA PRO A 19 1.96 -9.73 5.13
C PRO A 19 2.58 -11.12 4.96
N VAL A 20 3.06 -11.70 6.06
CA VAL A 20 3.45 -13.12 6.10
C VAL A 20 2.15 -13.92 6.09
N GLY A 21 2.10 -14.98 5.28
CA GLY A 21 0.97 -15.91 5.23
C GLY A 21 0.71 -16.61 6.57
N ALA A 22 -0.31 -17.45 6.62
CA ALA A 22 -0.65 -18.20 7.84
C ALA A 22 0.51 -19.11 8.26
N ASP A 23 1.28 -19.60 7.28
CA ASP A 23 2.56 -20.26 7.50
C ASP A 23 3.73 -19.27 7.48
N THR A 24 4.59 -19.37 8.49
CA THR A 24 5.81 -18.53 8.64
C THR A 24 6.82 -18.68 7.51
N GLY A 25 6.65 -19.68 6.64
CA GLY A 25 7.45 -19.89 5.43
C GLY A 25 6.75 -19.45 4.14
N ALA A 26 5.52 -18.92 4.20
CA ALA A 26 4.75 -18.60 3.00
C ALA A 26 5.00 -17.17 2.49
N THR A 27 5.20 -17.02 1.18
CA THR A 27 5.31 -15.71 0.52
C THR A 27 3.99 -15.37 -0.17
N SER A 28 3.28 -14.35 0.33
CA SER A 28 2.06 -13.86 -0.31
C SER A 28 2.38 -13.01 -1.52
N SER A 29 1.72 -13.28 -2.64
CA SER A 29 1.79 -12.52 -3.89
C SER A 29 0.39 -12.12 -4.33
N TYR A 30 0.19 -10.84 -4.66
CA TYR A 30 -1.09 -10.32 -5.12
C TYR A 30 -1.03 -9.96 -6.59
N ALA A 31 -2.06 -10.38 -7.34
CA ALA A 31 -2.27 -9.99 -8.73
C ALA A 31 -3.60 -9.24 -8.82
N PHE A 32 -3.59 -8.05 -9.43
CA PHE A 32 -4.78 -7.22 -9.60
C PHE A 32 -4.78 -6.51 -10.95
N ALA A 33 -5.98 -6.28 -11.50
CA ALA A 33 -6.16 -5.34 -12.60
C ALA A 33 -6.17 -3.90 -12.06
N GLN A 34 -5.59 -2.95 -12.81
CA GLN A 34 -5.47 -1.56 -12.37
C GLN A 34 -6.82 -0.91 -12.01
N ASP A 35 -7.88 -1.26 -12.74
CA ASP A 35 -9.21 -0.68 -12.54
C ASP A 35 -10.02 -1.38 -11.43
N ALA A 36 -9.51 -2.48 -10.87
CA ALA A 36 -10.23 -3.28 -9.87
C ALA A 36 -10.19 -2.67 -8.45
N ILE A 37 -9.19 -1.83 -8.17
CA ILE A 37 -8.98 -1.21 -6.86
C ILE A 37 -9.04 0.31 -7.03
N VAL A 38 -9.94 0.95 -6.29
CA VAL A 38 -10.09 2.41 -6.32
C VAL A 38 -9.67 2.99 -4.98
N LEU A 39 -8.87 4.06 -5.05
CA LEU A 39 -8.49 4.88 -3.90
C LEU A 39 -9.28 6.19 -3.96
N ALA A 40 -10.08 6.45 -2.92
CA ALA A 40 -10.75 7.72 -2.73
C ALA A 40 -10.00 8.55 -1.68
N ILE A 41 -9.84 9.84 -1.98
CA ILE A 41 -9.23 10.83 -1.09
C ILE A 41 -10.37 11.66 -0.51
N ALA A 42 -10.55 11.59 0.81
CA ALA A 42 -11.57 12.38 1.51
C ALA A 42 -11.02 13.74 1.96
N GLN A 43 -9.74 13.79 2.34
CA GLN A 43 -9.03 15.02 2.68
C GLN A 43 -7.61 14.94 2.12
N GLU A 44 -7.24 15.94 1.32
CA GLU A 44 -5.90 16.09 0.77
C GLU A 44 -4.84 16.27 1.88
N PRO A 45 -3.57 15.91 1.61
CA PRO A 45 -2.51 16.08 2.60
C PRO A 45 -2.31 17.56 2.96
N GLU A 46 -2.69 17.92 4.18
CA GLU A 46 -2.45 19.26 4.72
C GLU A 46 -1.43 19.18 5.86
N VAL A 47 -0.42 20.05 5.80
CA VAL A 47 0.62 20.17 6.81
C VAL A 47 0.51 21.52 7.48
N SER A 48 0.15 21.53 8.77
CA SER A 48 0.15 22.73 9.59
C SER A 48 1.37 22.75 10.50
N ILE A 49 2.13 23.85 10.46
CA ILE A 49 3.28 24.08 11.33
C ILE A 49 2.91 25.20 12.30
N SER A 50 2.93 24.90 13.58
CA SER A 50 2.60 25.86 14.64
C SER A 50 3.60 25.77 15.77
N VAL A 51 3.91 26.91 16.38
CA VAL A 51 4.71 26.95 17.61
C VAL A 51 3.77 26.69 18.79
N ARG A 52 4.18 25.76 19.66
CA ARG A 52 3.45 25.41 20.88
C ARG A 52 4.05 26.17 22.05
N HIS A 53 3.45 27.30 22.40
CA HIS A 53 3.97 28.20 23.45
C HIS A 53 3.90 27.57 24.86
N ASP A 54 2.98 26.62 25.06
CA ASP A 54 2.84 25.87 26.32
C ASP A 54 3.94 24.80 26.51
N LEU A 55 4.73 24.47 25.48
CA LEU A 55 5.81 23.49 25.54
C LEU A 55 7.13 24.11 25.07
N CYS A 56 7.65 25.07 25.85
CA CYS A 56 8.96 25.70 25.64
C CYS A 56 9.17 26.26 24.23
N ASP A 57 8.13 26.82 23.61
CA ASP A 57 8.18 27.33 22.23
C ASP A 57 8.64 26.28 21.20
N SER A 58 8.29 25.01 21.44
CA SER A 58 8.61 23.93 20.50
C SER A 58 7.79 24.04 19.21
N VAL A 59 8.41 23.69 18.08
CA VAL A 59 7.74 23.63 16.78
C VAL A 59 7.01 22.30 16.66
N GLN A 60 5.70 22.36 16.46
CA GLN A 60 4.87 21.21 16.16
C GLN A 60 4.55 21.18 14.66
N VAL A 61 4.71 19.99 14.07
CA VAL A 61 4.30 19.70 12.70
C VAL A 61 3.18 18.67 12.74
N PHE A 62 2.02 19.03 12.22
CA PHE A 62 0.87 18.14 12.13
C PHE A 62 0.50 17.95 10.67
N SER A 63 0.43 16.69 10.24
CA SER A 63 0.01 16.31 8.89
C SER A 63 -1.28 15.52 8.98
N THR A 64 -2.30 15.97 8.26
CA THR A 64 -3.57 15.24 8.11
C THR A 64 -3.65 14.65 6.72
N LEU A 65 -4.20 13.44 6.63
CA LEU A 65 -4.51 12.76 5.38
C LEU A 65 -5.65 11.79 5.67
N SER A 66 -6.72 11.85 4.89
CA SER A 66 -7.84 10.91 4.99
C SER A 66 -8.09 10.26 3.64
N ILE A 67 -7.78 8.97 3.56
CA ILE A 67 -7.89 8.15 2.35
C ILE A 67 -8.59 6.83 2.67
N GLY A 68 -9.33 6.31 1.69
CA GLY A 68 -9.96 5.00 1.76
C GLY A 68 -9.78 4.24 0.44
N ALA A 69 -9.50 2.95 0.53
CA ALA A 69 -9.36 2.08 -0.65
C ALA A 69 -10.44 0.99 -0.62
N THR A 70 -11.10 0.75 -1.76
CA THR A 70 -12.12 -0.29 -1.91
C THR A 70 -11.93 -1.09 -3.20
N ARG A 71 -12.38 -2.35 -3.19
CA ARG A 71 -12.47 -3.20 -4.38
C ARG A 71 -13.78 -2.88 -5.08
N VAL A 72 -13.71 -2.43 -6.33
CA VAL A 72 -14.88 -1.91 -7.08
C VAL A 72 -15.42 -2.93 -8.09
N GLU A 73 -14.53 -3.72 -8.69
CA GLU A 73 -14.90 -4.79 -9.63
C GLU A 73 -14.77 -6.18 -8.96
N GLY A 74 -15.45 -7.19 -9.52
CA GLY A 74 -15.52 -8.59 -9.05
C GLY A 74 -14.19 -9.35 -9.03
N PRO A 75 -14.04 -10.57 -9.61
CA PRO A 75 -12.87 -11.45 -9.38
C PRO A 75 -11.56 -10.98 -10.07
N ALA A 76 -11.28 -9.68 -10.07
CA ALA A 76 -10.12 -9.05 -10.69
C ALA A 76 -8.93 -8.84 -9.74
N VAL A 77 -9.02 -9.34 -8.50
CA VAL A 77 -7.92 -9.35 -7.52
C VAL A 77 -7.80 -10.75 -6.91
N VAL A 78 -6.61 -11.33 -7.06
CA VAL A 78 -6.28 -12.70 -6.65
C VAL A 78 -5.10 -12.68 -5.68
N GLU A 79 -5.17 -13.53 -4.67
CA GLU A 79 -4.09 -13.81 -3.73
C GLU A 79 -3.49 -15.17 -4.06
N ILE A 80 -2.16 -15.22 -4.10
CA ILE A 80 -1.36 -16.42 -4.34
C ILE A 80 -0.46 -16.60 -3.13
N GLU A 81 -0.69 -17.65 -2.35
CA GLU A 81 0.19 -18.05 -1.26
C GLU A 81 1.16 -19.10 -1.80
N LEU A 82 2.45 -18.79 -1.73
CA LEU A 82 3.53 -19.71 -2.11
C LEU A 82 4.06 -20.35 -0.83
N ASP A 83 3.90 -21.66 -0.69
CA ASP A 83 4.62 -22.42 0.32
C ASP A 83 6.10 -22.52 -0.10
N THR A 84 6.98 -22.08 0.78
CA THR A 84 8.43 -22.06 0.54
C THR A 84 9.18 -23.10 1.39
N ALA A 85 8.46 -24.07 1.98
CA ALA A 85 9.03 -25.22 2.68
C ALA A 85 9.77 -26.20 1.75
#